data_AF-A0A9W9QLR5-F1
#
_entry.id   AF-A0A9W9QLR5-F1
#
_cell.length_a   1.000
_cell.length_b   1.000
_cell.length_c   1.000
_cell.angle_alpha   90.00
_cell.angle_beta   90.00
_cell.angle_gamma   90.00
#
_symmetry.space_group_name_H-M   'P 1'
#
loop_
_entity.id
_entity.type
_entity.pdbx_description
1 polymer ?
#
loop_
_entity_poly.entity_id
_entity_poly.type
_entity_poly.pdbx_seq_one_letter_code
_entity_poly.pdbx_strand_id
1 'polypeptide(L)'
;MICSPSWRRSVLLRLSGIKKILQASQSWINLGLFSQGEFWKDTPEELDTDTEAALTYLFVLNDQLMTGVYSHQHRMMTEVISNLRRCYAKFARSADPAPVLAWLAAVEIDFVYSLRCRQPFSLLVLMYWGVLLTELDGQRWWARNSGKALVSELLDALRPGDPRWDSALAWVQRKTSL
;
A
#
# COMPACT_ATOMS: atom_id res chain seq x y z
N MET A 1 -37.10 15.04 10.59
CA MET A 1 -37.20 14.67 9.16
C MET A 1 -36.60 13.28 9.04
N ILE A 2 -37.46 12.29 8.79
CA ILE A 2 -37.17 10.86 8.88
C ILE A 2 -36.59 10.42 7.53
N CYS A 3 -35.40 9.81 7.53
CA CYS A 3 -34.92 9.05 6.38
C CYS A 3 -34.77 7.57 6.74
N SER A 4 -35.53 6.77 6.00
CA SER A 4 -35.83 5.35 6.14
C SER A 4 -34.62 4.43 5.81
N PRO A 5 -34.58 3.17 6.31
CA PRO A 5 -33.43 2.29 6.19
C PRO A 5 -33.53 1.40 4.93
N SER A 6 -32.92 1.79 3.81
CA SER A 6 -32.92 0.95 2.59
C SER A 6 -31.69 1.01 1.67
N TRP A 7 -30.54 1.56 2.10
CA TRP A 7 -29.34 1.64 1.24
C TRP A 7 -28.26 0.56 1.48
N ARG A 8 -28.65 -0.61 2.02
CA ARG A 8 -27.81 -1.82 2.08
C ARG A 8 -27.65 -2.49 0.71
N ARG A 9 -27.33 -1.74 -0.35
CA ARG A 9 -26.91 -2.17 -1.69
C ARG A 9 -26.77 -0.91 -2.55
N SER A 10 -25.65 -0.78 -3.27
CA SER A 10 -25.43 0.21 -4.33
C SER A 10 -24.74 1.54 -3.97
N VAL A 11 -23.50 1.48 -3.43
CA VAL A 11 -22.42 2.43 -3.80
C VAL A 11 -21.11 1.66 -3.90
N LEU A 12 -20.98 0.86 -4.97
CA LEU A 12 -19.84 -0.03 -5.20
C LEU A 12 -19.23 0.19 -6.59
N LEU A 13 -19.24 1.42 -7.11
CA LEU A 13 -18.83 1.68 -8.49
C LEU A 13 -17.74 2.74 -8.54
N ARG A 14 -16.48 2.27 -8.62
CA ARG A 14 -15.53 2.57 -9.71
C ARG A 14 -14.07 2.29 -9.30
N LEU A 15 -13.79 1.08 -8.83
CA LEU A 15 -12.46 0.43 -8.85
C LEU A 15 -12.74 -1.09 -8.85
N SER A 16 -12.83 -1.70 -10.04
CA SER A 16 -13.09 -3.14 -10.16
C SER A 16 -11.87 -3.97 -9.73
N GLY A 17 -10.66 -3.41 -9.81
CA GLY A 17 -9.42 -4.04 -9.35
C GLY A 17 -9.31 -4.08 -7.83
N ILE A 18 -9.55 -2.93 -7.17
CA ILE A 18 -9.54 -2.86 -5.70
C ILE A 18 -10.62 -3.74 -5.07
N LYS A 19 -11.79 -3.93 -5.70
CA LYS A 19 -12.77 -4.92 -5.20
C LYS A 19 -12.25 -6.35 -5.21
N LYS A 20 -11.53 -6.76 -6.24
CA LYS A 20 -10.98 -8.12 -6.31
C LYS A 20 -9.87 -8.31 -5.30
N ILE A 21 -9.01 -7.31 -5.12
CA ILE A 21 -7.94 -7.32 -4.11
C ILE A 21 -8.54 -7.25 -2.70
N LEU A 22 -9.59 -6.46 -2.45
CA LEU A 22 -10.28 -6.35 -1.17
C LEU A 22 -11.17 -7.56 -0.84
N GLN A 23 -11.82 -8.17 -1.83
CA GLN A 23 -12.60 -9.41 -1.63
C GLN A 23 -11.69 -10.62 -1.46
N ALA A 24 -10.59 -10.68 -2.22
CA ALA A 24 -9.53 -11.63 -1.94
C ALA A 24 -9.04 -11.40 -0.52
N SER A 25 -8.55 -10.19 -0.19
CA SER A 25 -7.96 -9.83 1.11
C SER A 25 -8.92 -10.03 2.29
N GLN A 26 -10.24 -9.86 2.15
CA GLN A 26 -11.21 -10.18 3.21
C GLN A 26 -11.11 -11.62 3.71
N SER A 27 -10.72 -12.56 2.85
CA SER A 27 -10.50 -13.96 3.23
C SER A 27 -9.18 -14.18 3.98
N TRP A 28 -8.18 -13.32 3.73
CA TRP A 28 -6.83 -13.40 4.33
C TRP A 28 -6.71 -12.54 5.61
N ILE A 29 -7.51 -11.48 5.74
CA ILE A 29 -7.61 -10.64 6.94
C ILE A 29 -8.17 -11.44 8.13
N ASN A 30 -8.94 -12.50 7.88
CA ASN A 30 -9.40 -13.44 8.92
C ASN A 30 -8.33 -14.46 9.36
N LEU A 31 -7.21 -14.57 8.64
CA LEU A 31 -6.08 -15.36 9.09
C LEU A 31 -5.22 -14.45 9.98
N GLY A 32 -5.45 -14.51 11.30
CA GLY A 32 -4.59 -13.94 12.35
C GLY A 32 -3.15 -14.50 12.37
N LEU A 33 -2.68 -15.03 11.24
CA LEU A 33 -1.35 -15.56 10.98
C LEU A 33 -0.28 -14.46 10.86
N PHE A 34 -0.67 -13.20 10.63
CA PHE A 34 0.28 -12.09 10.40
C PHE A 34 0.14 -10.91 11.37
N SER A 35 -0.83 -10.96 12.29
CA SER A 35 -1.01 -9.95 13.35
C SER A 35 -0.17 -10.23 14.60
N GLN A 36 0.58 -11.36 14.65
CA GLN A 36 1.37 -11.74 15.82
C GLN A 36 2.88 -11.62 15.62
N GLY A 37 3.48 -10.72 16.41
CA GLY A 37 4.77 -10.85 17.09
C GLY A 37 6.00 -11.18 16.23
N GLU A 38 6.23 -12.46 15.97
CA GLU A 38 7.49 -13.01 15.45
C GLU A 38 7.89 -12.38 14.10
N PHE A 39 6.93 -12.22 13.18
CA PHE A 39 7.23 -11.59 11.89
C PHE A 39 7.75 -10.15 12.06
N TRP A 40 7.36 -9.44 13.12
CA TRP A 40 7.70 -8.04 13.32
C TRP A 40 8.86 -7.81 14.30
N LYS A 41 9.41 -8.86 14.92
CA LYS A 41 10.46 -8.79 15.96
C LYS A 41 11.89 -8.57 15.42
N ASP A 42 12.17 -8.91 14.16
CA ASP A 42 13.52 -8.78 13.60
C ASP A 42 13.89 -7.32 13.33
N THR A 43 15.15 -6.96 13.59
CA THR A 43 15.74 -5.71 13.10
C THR A 43 15.82 -5.74 11.58
N PRO A 44 15.35 -4.70 10.87
CA PRO A 44 15.45 -4.65 9.42
C PRO A 44 16.92 -4.59 8.99
N GLU A 45 17.35 -5.58 8.19
CA GLU A 45 18.66 -5.56 7.51
C GLU A 45 18.59 -4.72 6.22
N GLU A 46 19.76 -4.40 5.67
CA GLU A 46 19.99 -3.33 4.69
C GLU A 46 19.25 -3.56 3.35
N LEU A 47 18.49 -2.56 2.92
CA LEU A 47 17.83 -2.52 1.61
C LEU A 47 18.84 -2.11 0.54
N ASP A 48 18.55 -2.44 -0.73
CA ASP A 48 19.28 -1.83 -1.84
C ASP A 48 19.09 -0.30 -1.81
N THR A 49 20.13 0.43 -2.22
CA THR A 49 20.18 1.89 -2.11
C THR A 49 19.01 2.59 -2.82
N ASP A 50 18.53 2.04 -3.93
CA ASP A 50 17.44 2.64 -4.71
C ASP A 50 16.08 2.48 -3.99
N THR A 51 15.77 1.29 -3.49
CA THR A 51 14.57 1.03 -2.68
C THR A 51 14.60 1.82 -1.36
N GLU A 52 15.76 1.87 -0.71
CA GLU A 52 15.99 2.62 0.52
C GLU A 52 15.73 4.12 0.34
N ALA A 53 16.29 4.71 -0.72
CA ALA A 53 16.09 6.12 -1.04
C ALA A 53 14.62 6.43 -1.34
N ALA A 54 13.92 5.54 -2.07
CA ALA A 54 12.52 5.73 -2.41
C ALA A 54 11.60 5.68 -1.18
N LEU A 55 11.84 4.76 -0.23
CA LEU A 55 11.08 4.67 1.01
C LEU A 55 11.41 5.85 1.95
N THR A 56 12.66 6.29 1.99
CA THR A 56 13.06 7.51 2.70
C THR A 56 12.33 8.73 2.15
N TYR A 57 12.19 8.83 0.83
CA TYR A 57 11.44 9.92 0.21
C TYR A 57 9.95 9.91 0.58
N LEU A 58 9.32 8.74 0.76
CA LEU A 58 7.96 8.66 1.30
C LEU A 58 7.85 9.23 2.72
N PHE A 59 8.81 8.97 3.60
CA PHE A 59 8.82 9.59 4.93
C PHE A 59 8.92 11.12 4.84
N VAL A 60 9.81 11.62 4.00
CA VAL A 60 9.95 13.07 3.76
C VAL A 60 8.64 13.68 3.26
N LEU A 61 7.96 13.02 2.32
CA LEU A 61 6.65 13.48 1.86
C LEU A 61 5.59 13.46 2.97
N ASN A 62 5.59 12.44 3.82
CA ASN A 62 4.68 12.39 4.95
C ASN A 62 4.90 13.57 5.91
N ASP A 63 6.15 13.87 6.23
CA ASP A 63 6.53 15.00 7.09
C ASP A 63 6.12 16.34 6.48
N GLN A 64 6.32 16.52 5.18
CA GLN A 64 5.97 17.76 4.48
C GLN A 64 4.46 17.97 4.32
N LEU A 65 3.69 16.89 4.17
CA LEU A 65 2.26 16.95 3.86
C LEU A 65 1.38 16.95 5.11
N MET A 66 1.80 16.27 6.18
CA MET A 66 0.92 15.90 7.29
C MET A 66 1.34 16.46 8.65
N THR A 67 2.40 17.28 8.72
CA THR A 67 2.80 17.93 9.99
C THR A 67 1.81 19.01 10.43
N GLY A 68 1.60 19.16 11.74
CA GLY A 68 0.67 20.13 12.33
C GLY A 68 -0.72 19.56 12.61
N VAL A 69 -1.77 20.10 11.97
CA VAL A 69 -3.18 19.78 12.23
C VAL A 69 -3.54 18.31 11.93
N TYR A 70 -2.72 17.62 11.13
CA TYR A 70 -2.92 16.22 10.70
C TYR A 70 -2.05 15.22 11.47
N SER A 71 -1.75 15.47 12.75
CA SER A 71 -0.85 14.67 13.56
C SER A 71 -1.25 13.18 13.68
N HIS A 72 -2.55 12.86 13.66
CA HIS A 72 -3.03 11.48 13.63
C HIS A 72 -2.69 10.81 12.29
N GLN A 73 -3.00 11.48 11.17
CA GLN A 73 -2.73 10.96 9.82
C GLN A 73 -1.23 10.80 9.59
N HIS A 74 -0.41 11.74 10.08
CA HIS A 74 1.04 11.66 10.02
C HIS A 74 1.56 10.41 10.74
N ARG A 75 1.11 10.17 11.97
CA ARG A 75 1.51 8.98 12.76
C ARG A 75 1.06 7.69 12.08
N MET A 76 -0.21 7.62 11.69
CA MET A 76 -0.77 6.47 10.97
C MET A 76 0.06 6.14 9.73
N MET A 77 0.38 7.15 8.92
CA MET A 77 1.14 6.94 7.69
C MET A 77 2.60 6.55 7.97
N THR A 78 3.20 7.09 9.03
CA THR A 78 4.54 6.70 9.50
C THR A 78 4.60 5.21 9.82
N GLU A 79 3.60 4.67 10.52
CA GLU A 79 3.51 3.24 10.82
C GLU A 79 3.30 2.40 9.56
N VAL A 80 2.42 2.83 8.65
CA VAL A 80 2.17 2.11 7.39
C VAL A 80 3.43 2.03 6.52
N ILE A 81 4.18 3.14 6.38
CA ILE A 81 5.43 3.19 5.62
C ILE A 81 6.52 2.37 6.32
N SER A 82 6.60 2.42 7.66
CA SER A 82 7.55 1.61 8.44
C SER A 82 7.32 0.11 8.26
N ASN A 83 6.07 -0.33 8.30
CA ASN A 83 5.70 -1.71 8.01
C ASN A 83 6.04 -2.09 6.57
N LEU A 84 5.81 -1.19 5.61
CA LEU A 84 6.15 -1.44 4.21
C LEU A 84 7.65 -1.67 4.03
N ARG A 85 8.47 -0.80 4.63
CA ARG A 85 9.92 -0.90 4.62
C ARG A 85 10.42 -2.23 5.21
N ARG A 86 9.86 -2.66 6.36
CA ARG A 86 10.16 -3.98 6.95
C ARG A 86 9.82 -5.11 5.99
N CYS A 87 8.70 -5.01 5.29
CA CYS A 87 8.28 -6.03 4.32
C CYS A 87 9.22 -6.09 3.11
N TYR A 88 9.70 -4.95 2.59
CA TYR A 88 10.74 -4.92 1.57
C TYR A 88 12.03 -5.62 2.03
N ALA A 89 12.51 -5.31 3.24
CA ALA A 89 13.74 -5.88 3.76
C ALA A 89 13.64 -7.40 3.91
N LYS A 90 12.51 -7.89 4.45
CA LYS A 90 12.26 -9.33 4.58
C LYS A 90 12.10 -10.03 3.24
N PHE A 91 11.45 -9.38 2.27
CA PHE A 91 11.28 -9.95 0.93
C PHE A 91 12.62 -10.11 0.21
N ALA A 92 13.49 -9.11 0.28
CA ALA A 92 14.82 -9.13 -0.35
C ALA A 92 15.68 -10.34 0.08
N ARG A 93 15.45 -10.89 1.28
CA ARG A 93 16.20 -12.04 1.81
C ARG A 93 15.80 -13.39 1.20
N SER A 94 14.50 -13.62 1.01
CA SER A 94 13.99 -14.97 0.73
C SER A 94 12.96 -15.07 -0.39
N ALA A 95 12.60 -13.95 -1.02
CA ALA A 95 11.51 -13.88 -2.00
C ALA A 95 10.20 -14.59 -1.52
N ASP A 96 10.03 -14.64 -0.20
CA ASP A 96 8.85 -15.25 0.42
C ASP A 96 7.65 -14.32 0.16
N PRO A 97 6.46 -14.83 -0.23
CA PRO A 97 5.26 -14.00 -0.32
C PRO A 97 4.77 -13.46 1.04
N ALA A 98 5.19 -14.04 2.17
CA ALA A 98 4.70 -13.70 3.51
C ALA A 98 4.86 -12.20 3.84
N PRO A 99 5.99 -11.52 3.60
CA PRO A 99 6.09 -10.07 3.76
C PRO A 99 5.07 -9.25 2.96
N VAL A 100 4.78 -9.64 1.72
CA VAL A 100 3.82 -8.94 0.88
C VAL A 100 2.41 -9.03 1.47
N LEU A 101 2.05 -10.20 2.00
CA LEU A 101 0.76 -10.46 2.65
C LEU A 101 0.69 -9.87 4.06
N ALA A 102 1.79 -9.90 4.81
CA ALA A 102 1.87 -9.38 6.17
C ALA A 102 1.61 -7.87 6.21
N TRP A 103 2.09 -7.12 5.20
CA TRP A 103 1.76 -5.71 5.10
C TRP A 103 0.26 -5.46 4.99
N LEU A 104 -0.45 -6.22 4.14
CA LEU A 104 -1.91 -6.11 4.00
C LEU A 104 -2.67 -6.47 5.29
N ALA A 105 -2.13 -7.40 6.07
CA ALA A 105 -2.74 -7.78 7.35
C ALA A 105 -2.46 -6.75 8.46
N ALA A 106 -1.36 -6.00 8.35
CA ALA A 106 -0.95 -5.00 9.34
C ALA A 106 -1.54 -3.61 9.11
N VAL A 107 -2.07 -3.30 7.92
CA VAL A 107 -2.69 -1.99 7.69
C VAL A 107 -3.99 -1.82 8.49
N GLU A 108 -4.08 -0.73 9.23
CA GLU A 108 -5.22 -0.43 10.09
C GLU A 108 -6.44 0.09 9.31
N ILE A 109 -7.61 0.05 9.96
CA ILE A 109 -8.88 0.47 9.36
C ILE A 109 -8.87 1.93 8.88
N ASP A 110 -8.14 2.82 9.57
CA ASP A 110 -8.03 4.22 9.20
C ASP A 110 -7.28 4.42 7.88
N PHE A 111 -6.22 3.64 7.65
CA PHE A 111 -5.52 3.64 6.38
C PHE A 111 -6.42 3.11 5.26
N VAL A 112 -7.16 2.01 5.51
CA VAL A 112 -8.15 1.49 4.55
C VAL A 112 -9.24 2.52 4.25
N TYR A 113 -9.69 3.27 5.25
CA TYR A 113 -10.64 4.36 5.05
C TYR A 113 -10.05 5.47 4.18
N SER A 114 -8.79 5.86 4.41
CA SER A 114 -8.10 6.85 3.58
C SER A 114 -7.98 6.43 2.11
N LEU A 115 -7.74 5.14 1.84
CA LEU A 115 -7.75 4.58 0.48
C LEU A 115 -9.15 4.67 -0.17
N ARG A 116 -10.20 4.38 0.59
CA ARG A 116 -11.60 4.51 0.11
C ARG A 116 -11.96 5.96 -0.21
N CYS A 117 -11.48 6.89 0.60
CA CYS A 117 -11.59 8.32 0.36
C CYS A 117 -10.70 8.82 -0.79
N ARG A 118 -9.90 7.94 -1.42
CA ARG A 118 -8.93 8.29 -2.46
C ARG A 118 -7.98 9.40 -2.02
N GLN A 119 -7.58 9.36 -0.75
CA GLN A 119 -6.56 10.26 -0.24
C GLN A 119 -5.28 10.05 -1.03
N PRO A 120 -4.77 11.07 -1.75
CA PRO A 120 -3.77 10.81 -2.77
C PRO A 120 -2.46 10.23 -2.23
N PHE A 121 -2.02 10.68 -1.05
CA PHE A 121 -0.81 10.15 -0.43
C PHE A 121 -0.97 8.68 -0.01
N SER A 122 -2.15 8.28 0.45
CA SER A 122 -2.44 6.87 0.74
C SER A 122 -2.42 6.00 -0.51
N LEU A 123 -2.92 6.51 -1.64
CA LEU A 123 -2.82 5.82 -2.93
C LEU A 123 -1.36 5.68 -3.36
N LEU A 124 -0.53 6.71 -3.18
CA LEU A 124 0.90 6.65 -3.47
C LEU A 124 1.61 5.57 -2.62
N VAL A 125 1.32 5.48 -1.32
CA VAL A 125 1.85 4.42 -0.46
C VAL A 125 1.37 3.03 -0.91
N LEU A 126 0.11 2.90 -1.33
CA LEU A 126 -0.41 1.65 -1.90
C LEU A 126 0.31 1.26 -3.21
N MET A 127 0.75 2.23 -4.02
CA MET A 127 1.56 1.94 -5.21
C MET A 127 2.94 1.38 -4.86
N TYR A 128 3.57 1.85 -3.78
CA TYR A 128 4.82 1.25 -3.30
C TYR A 128 4.60 -0.20 -2.83
N TRP A 129 3.45 -0.53 -2.26
CA TRP A 129 3.09 -1.93 -2.03
C TRP A 129 2.85 -2.69 -3.35
N GLY A 130 2.26 -2.05 -4.36
CA GLY A 130 2.11 -2.61 -5.71
C GLY A 130 3.44 -2.93 -6.40
N VAL A 131 4.49 -2.14 -6.17
CA VAL A 131 5.86 -2.46 -6.60
C VAL A 131 6.34 -3.75 -5.93
N LEU A 132 6.20 -3.87 -4.61
CA LEU A 132 6.57 -5.08 -3.88
C LEU A 132 5.78 -6.32 -4.37
N LEU A 133 4.49 -6.15 -4.67
CA LEU A 133 3.65 -7.21 -5.25
C LEU A 133 4.13 -7.63 -6.65
N THR A 134 4.71 -6.71 -7.42
CA THR A 134 5.23 -7.00 -8.77
C THR A 134 6.43 -7.94 -8.72
N GLU A 135 7.20 -7.94 -7.64
CA GLU A 135 8.32 -8.88 -7.45
C GLU A 135 7.87 -10.35 -7.37
N LEU A 136 6.59 -10.60 -7.06
CA LEU A 136 5.99 -11.94 -7.07
C LEU A 136 5.44 -12.35 -8.45
N ASP A 137 5.48 -11.46 -9.44
CA ASP A 137 5.04 -11.77 -10.81
C ASP A 137 5.88 -12.91 -11.40
N GLY A 138 5.23 -13.84 -12.07
CA GLY A 138 5.86 -15.07 -12.58
C GLY A 138 6.24 -16.11 -11.51
N GLN A 139 6.39 -15.74 -10.22
CA GLN A 139 6.71 -16.69 -9.14
C GLN A 139 5.47 -17.32 -8.50
N ARG A 140 4.35 -16.59 -8.51
CA ARG A 140 3.07 -17.00 -7.91
C ARG A 140 1.93 -16.72 -8.89
N TRP A 141 1.12 -17.74 -9.17
CA TRP A 141 0.03 -17.63 -10.15
C TRP A 141 -0.99 -16.52 -9.83
N TRP A 142 -1.23 -16.25 -8.54
CA TRP A 142 -2.16 -15.22 -8.07
C TRP A 142 -1.58 -13.80 -8.11
N ALA A 143 -0.26 -13.67 -8.16
CA ALA A 143 0.42 -12.37 -8.24
C ALA A 143 0.66 -11.91 -9.69
N ARG A 144 0.39 -12.80 -10.66
CA ARG A 144 0.68 -12.56 -12.08
C ARG A 144 0.02 -11.28 -12.57
N ASN A 145 0.83 -10.31 -12.99
CA ASN A 145 0.41 -8.97 -13.44
C ASN A 145 -0.37 -8.14 -12.39
N SER A 146 -0.51 -8.60 -11.14
CA SER A 146 -1.37 -7.96 -10.15
C SER A 146 -0.81 -6.61 -9.67
N GLY A 147 0.50 -6.54 -9.41
CA GLY A 147 1.18 -5.31 -8.97
C GLY A 147 1.17 -4.22 -10.04
N LYS A 148 1.53 -4.55 -11.29
CA LYS A 148 1.49 -3.62 -12.42
C LYS A 148 0.09 -3.10 -12.72
N ALA A 149 -0.91 -4.00 -12.74
CA ALA A 149 -2.30 -3.60 -12.96
C ALA A 149 -2.80 -2.63 -11.88
N LEU A 150 -2.46 -2.89 -10.60
CA LEU A 150 -2.79 -1.99 -9.50
C LEU A 150 -2.12 -0.62 -9.68
N VAL A 151 -0.81 -0.59 -9.93
CA VAL A 151 -0.06 0.66 -10.12
C VAL A 151 -0.63 1.47 -11.28
N SER A 152 -0.96 0.84 -12.40
CA SER A 152 -1.58 1.52 -13.54
C SER A 152 -2.92 2.15 -13.18
N GLU A 153 -3.81 1.43 -12.48
CA GLU A 153 -5.11 1.97 -12.04
C GLU A 153 -4.94 3.17 -11.09
N LEU A 154 -3.91 3.14 -10.23
CA LEU A 154 -3.63 4.21 -9.28
C LEU A 154 -2.94 5.43 -9.92
N LEU A 155 -2.07 5.23 -10.91
CA LEU A 155 -1.46 6.32 -11.69
C LEU A 155 -2.55 7.18 -12.35
N ASP A 156 -3.54 6.53 -12.95
CA ASP A 156 -4.67 7.23 -13.58
C ASP A 156 -5.53 7.98 -12.55
N ALA A 157 -5.71 7.39 -11.36
CA ALA A 157 -6.48 8.01 -10.29
C ALA A 157 -5.78 9.23 -9.65
N LEU A 158 -4.45 9.32 -9.75
CA LEU A 158 -3.65 10.42 -9.19
C LEU A 158 -3.47 11.59 -10.17
N ARG A 159 -3.89 11.49 -11.43
CA ARG A 159 -3.69 12.56 -12.43
C ARG A 159 -4.91 13.51 -12.54
N PRO A 160 -4.70 14.84 -12.59
CA PRO A 160 -3.43 15.55 -12.41
C PRO A 160 -2.98 15.56 -10.93
N GLY A 161 -1.70 15.23 -10.72
CA GLY A 161 -1.12 15.01 -9.39
C GLY A 161 -0.34 16.21 -8.88
N ASP A 162 -0.04 16.21 -7.59
CA ASP A 162 0.87 17.17 -6.97
C ASP A 162 2.30 16.95 -7.50
N PRO A 163 3.01 17.98 -8.00
CA PRO A 163 4.38 17.84 -8.51
C PRO A 163 5.36 17.26 -7.49
N ARG A 164 5.05 17.39 -6.19
CA ARG A 164 5.83 16.75 -5.12
C ARG A 164 5.86 15.23 -5.22
N TRP A 165 4.97 14.60 -6.00
CA TRP A 165 4.96 13.14 -6.17
C TRP A 165 5.78 12.67 -7.36
N ASP A 166 6.26 13.55 -8.24
CA ASP A 166 6.87 13.16 -9.52
C ASP A 166 8.03 12.19 -9.34
N SER A 167 8.93 12.44 -8.38
CA SER A 167 10.04 11.53 -8.08
C SER A 167 9.58 10.16 -7.57
N ALA A 168 8.54 10.14 -6.74
CA ALA A 168 7.96 8.90 -6.22
C ALA A 168 7.25 8.10 -7.32
N LEU A 169 6.47 8.79 -8.16
CA LEU A 169 5.77 8.18 -9.29
C LEU A 169 6.76 7.65 -10.34
N ALA A 170 7.82 8.39 -10.64
CA ALA A 170 8.87 7.95 -11.56
C ALA A 170 9.57 6.68 -11.04
N TRP A 171 9.84 6.59 -9.73
CA TRP A 171 10.39 5.38 -9.13
C TRP A 171 9.44 4.19 -9.27
N VAL A 172 8.16 4.38 -8.94
CA VAL A 172 7.11 3.35 -9.07
C VAL A 172 6.99 2.85 -10.52
N GLN A 173 6.92 3.76 -11.48
CA GLN A 173 6.81 3.44 -12.91
C GLN A 173 8.02 2.64 -13.39
N ARG A 174 9.23 3.08 -13.04
CA ARG A 174 10.47 2.38 -13.37
C ARG A 174 10.49 0.94 -12.82
N LYS A 175 10.11 0.75 -11.55
CA LYS A 175 10.09 -0.59 -10.91
C LYS A 175 9.00 -1.50 -11.44
N THR A 176 7.91 -0.95 -11.98
CA THR A 176 6.82 -1.73 -12.58
C THR A 176 6.90 -1.84 -14.11
N SER A 177 7.87 -1.18 -14.74
CA SER A 177 8.01 -1.07 -16.20
C SER A 177 6.76 -0.46 -16.87
N LEU A 178 6.21 0.61 -16.28
CA LEU A 178 5.07 1.40 -16.76
C LEU A 178 5.46 2.82 -17.19
#